data_AF-A0A522H6J9-F1
#
_entry.id   AF-A0A522H6J9-F1
#
_cell.length_a   1.000
_cell.length_b   1.000
_cell.length_c   1.000
_cell.angle_alpha   90.00
_cell.angle_beta   90.00
_cell.angle_gamma   90.00
#
_symmetry.space_group_name_H-M   'P 1'
#
loop_
_entity.id
_entity.type
_entity.pdbx_description
1 polymer ?
#
loop_
_entity_poly.entity_id
_entity_poly.type
_entity_poly.pdbx_seq_one_letter_code
_entity_poly.pdbx_strand_id
1 'polypeptide(L)'
;MQIQLNTDNHIQGSESLQARVESLITQHLERFFRYLTRIEVHLADANGGKGGGQDKQCAIEARISNGPPVGVSHDDETVEKAIHGACEKMRSMLDGTIERKRGHGA
;
A
#
# COMPACT_ATOMS: atom_id res chain seq x y z
N MET A 1 9.05 12.04 -3.51
CA MET A 1 8.18 10.85 -3.49
C MET A 1 6.74 11.33 -3.39
N GLN A 2 5.80 10.71 -4.11
CA GLN A 2 4.37 11.03 -4.10
C GLN A 2 3.53 9.83 -3.62
N ILE A 3 2.49 10.06 -2.84
CA ILE A 3 1.47 9.05 -2.49
C ILE A 3 0.21 9.36 -3.30
N GLN A 4 -0.39 8.35 -3.92
CA GLN A 4 -1.64 8.47 -4.66
C GLN A 4 -2.64 7.45 -4.14
N LEU A 5 -3.80 7.93 -3.70
CA LEU A 5 -4.92 7.09 -3.30
C LEU A 5 -5.91 6.97 -4.48
N ASN A 6 -6.23 5.73 -4.84
CA ASN A 6 -7.28 5.38 -5.77
C ASN A 6 -8.31 4.55 -5.01
N THR A 7 -9.58 4.91 -5.14
CA THR A 7 -10.70 4.16 -4.55
C THR A 7 -11.61 3.67 -5.67
N ASP A 8 -12.27 2.54 -5.46
CA ASP A 8 -13.35 2.12 -6.35
C ASP A 8 -14.62 2.95 -6.15
N ASN A 9 -15.67 2.62 -6.90
CA ASN A 9 -16.96 3.33 -6.84
C ASN A 9 -17.74 3.09 -5.54
N HIS A 10 -17.26 2.23 -4.64
CA HIS A 10 -17.93 1.87 -3.39
C HIS A 10 -17.25 2.50 -2.17
N ILE A 11 -15.99 2.91 -2.28
CA ILE A 11 -15.26 3.59 -1.21
C ILE A 11 -15.20 5.09 -1.48
N GLN A 12 -15.80 5.88 -0.59
CA GLN A 12 -15.79 7.33 -0.69
C GLN A 12 -14.41 7.89 -0.31
N GLY A 13 -13.69 8.45 -1.27
CA GLY A 13 -12.39 9.10 -1.09
C GLY A 13 -12.51 10.44 -0.34
N SER A 14 -12.78 10.41 0.97
CA SER A 14 -12.79 11.60 1.81
C SER A 14 -11.37 12.10 2.12
N GLU A 15 -11.22 13.40 2.41
CA GLU A 15 -9.94 13.96 2.87
C GLU A 15 -9.44 13.25 4.13
N SER A 16 -10.35 12.83 5.02
CA SER A 16 -10.03 12.07 6.22
C SER A 16 -9.44 10.68 5.90
N LEU A 17 -9.96 10.01 4.87
CA LEU A 17 -9.41 8.72 4.41
C LEU A 17 -8.02 8.92 3.79
N GLN A 18 -7.85 9.95 2.97
CA GLN A 18 -6.57 10.28 2.38
C GLN A 18 -5.50 10.56 3.46
N ALA A 19 -5.81 11.42 4.43
CA ALA A 19 -4.90 11.71 5.54
C ALA A 19 -4.56 10.46 6.35
N ARG A 20 -5.53 9.55 6.55
CA ARG A 20 -5.29 8.27 7.25
C ARG A 20 -4.36 7.36 6.46
N VAL A 21 -4.57 7.21 5.16
CA VAL A 21 -3.71 6.43 4.27
C VAL A 21 -2.29 6.99 4.26
N GLU A 22 -2.14 8.31 4.08
CA GLU A 22 -0.82 8.96 4.08
C GLU A 22 -0.09 8.76 5.41
N SER A 23 -0.80 8.88 6.54
CA SER A 23 -0.23 8.64 7.86
C SER A 23 0.26 7.20 8.04
N LEU A 24 -0.56 6.20 7.67
CA LEU A 24 -0.18 4.79 7.78
C LEU A 24 0.98 4.43 6.85
N ILE A 25 0.97 4.89 5.60
CA ILE A 25 2.06 4.67 4.64
C ILE A 25 3.35 5.29 5.16
N THR A 26 3.29 6.52 5.69
CA THR A 26 4.46 7.19 6.27
C THR A 26 5.00 6.40 7.45
N GLN A 27 4.16 6.05 8.42
CA GLN A 27 4.56 5.29 9.60
C GLN A 27 5.31 3.99 9.25
N HIS A 28 4.86 3.25 8.23
CA HIS A 28 5.41 1.94 7.89
C HIS A 28 6.58 2.00 6.91
N LEU A 29 6.55 2.94 5.98
CA LEU A 29 7.40 2.93 4.79
C LEU A 29 8.35 4.13 4.68
N GLU A 30 8.32 5.10 5.61
CA GLU A 30 9.15 6.31 5.58
C GLU A 30 10.64 6.03 5.31
N ARG A 31 11.21 5.02 5.97
CA ARG A 31 12.63 4.63 5.78
C ARG A 31 12.99 4.24 4.34
N PHE A 32 12.00 3.89 3.53
CA PHE A 32 12.17 3.54 2.13
C PHE A 32 11.91 4.68 1.17
N PHE A 33 11.33 5.80 1.60
CA PHE A 33 10.88 6.89 0.72
C PHE A 33 11.99 7.44 -0.17
N ARG A 34 13.24 7.45 0.31
CA ARG A 34 14.41 7.85 -0.49
C ARG A 34 14.70 6.95 -1.70
N TYR A 35 14.16 5.72 -1.71
CA TYR A 35 14.30 4.74 -2.79
C TYR A 35 13.07 4.69 -3.70
N LEU A 36 11.99 5.40 -3.35
CA LEU A 36 10.72 5.33 -4.04
C LEU A 36 10.43 6.64 -4.78
N THR A 37 9.92 6.52 -5.99
CA THR A 37 9.43 7.68 -6.76
C THR A 37 7.96 7.93 -6.48
N ARG A 38 7.16 6.86 -6.31
CA ARG A 38 5.72 6.90 -6.06
C ARG A 38 5.25 5.69 -5.26
N ILE A 39 4.20 5.89 -4.48
CA ILE A 39 3.39 4.84 -3.86
C ILE A 39 1.95 5.03 -4.34
N GLU A 40 1.36 3.98 -4.91
CA GLU A 40 -0.05 3.95 -5.32
C GLU A 40 -0.80 3.02 -4.38
N VAL A 41 -1.88 3.50 -3.79
CA VAL A 41 -2.76 2.75 -2.89
C VAL A 41 -4.10 2.61 -3.57
N HIS A 42 -4.57 1.39 -3.76
CA HIS A 42 -5.86 1.07 -4.35
C HIS A 42 -6.74 0.42 -3.30
N LEU A 43 -7.85 1.08 -2.98
CA LEU A 43 -8.86 0.54 -2.06
C LEU A 43 -10.07 0.09 -2.86
N ALA A 44 -10.51 -1.13 -2.60
CA ALA A 44 -11.72 -1.68 -3.21
C ALA A 44 -12.62 -2.37 -2.17
N ASP A 45 -13.91 -2.33 -2.42
CA ASP A 45 -14.93 -3.13 -1.73
C ASP A 45 -15.37 -4.26 -2.65
N ALA A 46 -14.77 -5.44 -2.45
CA ALA A 46 -14.90 -6.60 -3.33
C ALA A 46 -16.33 -7.15 -3.41
N ASN A 47 -17.20 -6.87 -2.42
CA ASN A 47 -18.51 -7.50 -2.34
C ASN A 47 -19.71 -6.66 -2.79
N GLY A 48 -19.58 -5.37 -3.10
CA GLY A 48 -20.62 -4.58 -3.80
C GLY A 48 -22.09 -4.89 -3.41
N GLY A 49 -22.38 -5.08 -2.12
CA GLY A 49 -23.72 -5.37 -1.59
C GLY A 49 -24.10 -6.85 -1.35
N LYS A 50 -23.24 -7.84 -1.63
CA LYS A 50 -23.49 -9.25 -1.28
C LYS A 50 -22.76 -9.63 0.00
N GLY A 51 -23.50 -9.74 1.11
CA GLY A 51 -22.95 -9.98 2.44
C GLY A 51 -21.96 -11.16 2.50
N GLY A 52 -20.74 -10.86 2.95
CA GLY A 52 -19.66 -11.79 3.28
C GLY A 52 -18.56 -11.03 4.01
N GLY A 53 -17.96 -11.63 5.05
CA GLY A 53 -16.84 -11.02 5.78
C GLY A 53 -15.57 -10.96 4.93
N GLN A 54 -14.67 -10.01 5.23
CA GLN A 54 -13.47 -9.67 4.45
C GLN A 54 -13.75 -9.14 3.05
N ASP A 55 -14.56 -8.09 2.97
CA ASP A 55 -14.93 -7.45 1.71
C ASP A 55 -14.06 -6.25 1.35
N LYS A 56 -13.13 -5.81 2.22
CA LYS A 56 -12.26 -4.67 1.95
C LYS A 56 -10.88 -5.12 1.54
N GLN A 57 -10.48 -4.72 0.33
CA GLN A 57 -9.17 -4.99 -0.24
C GLN A 57 -8.35 -3.71 -0.32
N CYS A 58 -7.08 -3.79 0.11
CA CYS A 58 -6.08 -2.77 -0.13
C CYS A 58 -4.93 -3.36 -0.95
N ALA A 59 -4.64 -2.76 -2.10
CA ALA A 59 -3.45 -3.05 -2.89
C ALA A 59 -2.50 -1.85 -2.84
N ILE A 60 -1.21 -2.11 -2.64
CA ILE A 60 -0.17 -1.07 -2.62
C ILE A 60 0.86 -1.42 -3.68
N GLU A 61 1.16 -0.47 -4.56
CA GLU A 61 2.29 -0.53 -5.50
C GLU A 61 3.33 0.52 -5.14
N ALA A 62 4.57 0.09 -4.89
CA ALA A 62 5.70 0.96 -4.64
C ALA A 62 6.63 0.99 -5.86
N ARG A 63 6.80 2.17 -6.46
CA ARG A 63 7.71 2.38 -7.60
C ARG A 63 9.11 2.70 -7.10
N ILE A 64 10.04 1.76 -7.27
CA ILE A 64 11.43 1.91 -6.86
C ILE A 64 12.20 2.69 -7.93
N SER A 65 13.02 3.66 -7.51
CA SER A 65 13.92 4.39 -8.40
C SER A 65 14.87 3.41 -9.12
N ASN A 66 14.91 3.47 -10.45
CA ASN A 66 15.75 2.61 -11.29
C ASN A 66 15.53 1.11 -11.02
N GLY A 67 14.28 0.69 -10.84
CA GLY A 67 13.92 -0.71 -10.65
C GLY A 67 12.48 -1.02 -11.05
N PRO A 68 12.11 -2.30 -11.10
CA PRO A 68 10.73 -2.69 -11.27
C PRO A 68 9.89 -2.22 -10.07
N PRO A 69 8.61 -1.87 -10.27
CA PRO A 69 7.69 -1.65 -9.17
C PRO A 69 7.47 -2.96 -8.40
N VAL A 70 7.09 -2.84 -7.13
CA VAL A 70 6.69 -3.97 -6.30
C VAL A 70 5.26 -3.75 -5.81
N GLY A 71 4.44 -4.79 -5.88
CA GLY A 71 3.02 -4.74 -5.51
C GLY A 71 2.69 -5.77 -4.43
N VAL A 72 1.80 -5.39 -3.51
CA VAL A 72 1.19 -6.31 -2.54
C VAL A 72 -0.30 -6.04 -2.44
N SER A 73 -1.07 -7.04 -2.02
CA SER A 73 -2.48 -6.89 -1.68
C SER A 73 -2.81 -7.54 -0.35
N HIS A 74 -3.85 -7.02 0.31
CA HIS A 74 -4.40 -7.59 1.52
C HIS A 74 -5.89 -7.31 1.63
N ASP A 75 -6.62 -8.33 2.08
CA ASP A 75 -8.06 -8.32 2.31
C ASP A 75 -8.34 -8.44 3.80
N ASP A 76 -9.26 -7.63 4.31
CA ASP A 76 -9.68 -7.66 5.70
C ASP A 76 -11.14 -7.16 5.85
N GLU A 77 -11.68 -7.26 7.07
CA GLU A 77 -13.03 -6.86 7.44
C GLU A 77 -13.28 -5.36 7.37
N THR A 78 -12.22 -4.55 7.44
CA THR A 78 -12.32 -3.09 7.36
C THR A 78 -11.22 -2.52 6.47
N VAL A 79 -11.50 -1.37 5.87
CA VAL A 79 -10.53 -0.62 5.05
C VAL A 79 -9.24 -0.36 5.83
N GLU A 80 -9.36 0.00 7.10
CA GLU A 80 -8.20 0.30 7.95
C GLU A 80 -7.33 -0.93 8.20
N LYS A 81 -7.92 -2.08 8.52
CA LYS A 81 -7.17 -3.32 8.71
C LYS A 81 -6.51 -3.78 7.40
N ALA A 82 -7.24 -3.66 6.29
CA ALA A 82 -6.71 -3.96 4.96
C ALA A 82 -5.49 -3.10 4.62
N ILE A 83 -5.56 -1.78 4.87
CA ILE A 83 -4.41 -0.86 4.70
C ILE A 83 -3.24 -1.29 5.58
N HIS A 84 -3.49 -1.54 6.87
CA HIS A 84 -2.43 -1.90 7.80
C HIS A 84 -1.70 -3.18 7.37
N GLY A 85 -2.43 -4.25 7.05
CA GLY A 85 -1.80 -5.50 6.61
C GLY A 85 -1.11 -5.37 5.25
N ALA A 86 -1.62 -4.54 4.33
CA ALA A 86 -0.91 -4.23 3.09
C ALA A 86 0.40 -3.46 3.34
N CYS A 87 0.40 -2.49 4.26
CA CYS A 87 1.62 -1.76 4.67
C CYS A 87 2.70 -2.68 5.25
N GLU A 88 2.31 -3.59 6.15
CA GLU A 88 3.22 -4.58 6.75
C GLU A 88 3.82 -5.51 5.68
N LYS A 89 2.98 -6.04 4.76
CA LYS A 89 3.47 -6.84 3.62
C LYS A 89 4.44 -6.06 2.73
N MET A 90 4.10 -4.81 2.41
CA MET A 90 4.94 -3.95 1.57
C MET A 90 6.28 -3.67 2.24
N ARG A 91 6.28 -3.43 3.55
CA ARG A 91 7.49 -3.23 4.34
C ARG A 91 8.44 -4.42 4.23
N SER A 92 7.95 -5.65 4.44
CA SER A 92 8.76 -6.87 4.31
C SER A 92 9.28 -7.07 2.88
N MET A 93 8.46 -6.80 1.87
CA MET A 93 8.86 -6.91 0.46
C MET A 93 9.96 -5.90 0.10
N LEU A 94 9.85 -4.66 0.58
CA LEU A 94 10.83 -3.60 0.34
C LEU A 94 12.14 -3.86 1.09
N ASP A 95 12.10 -4.36 2.32
CA ASP A 95 13.30 -4.79 3.05
C ASP A 95 14.10 -5.79 2.21
N GLY A 96 13.48 -6.92 1.84
CA GLY A 96 14.17 -7.95 1.06
C GLY A 96 14.61 -7.51 -0.34
N THR A 97 13.90 -6.56 -0.96
CA THR A 97 14.27 -6.02 -2.27
C THR A 97 15.44 -5.04 -2.19
N ILE A 98 15.43 -4.15 -1.21
CA ILE A 98 16.47 -3.13 -1.03
C ILE A 98 17.75 -3.74 -0.43
N GLU A 99 17.63 -4.68 0.51
CA GLU A 99 18.78 -5.41 1.05
C GLU A 99 19.52 -6.19 -0.03
N ARG A 100 18.79 -6.91 -0.91
CA ARG A 100 19.41 -7.60 -2.06
C ARG A 100 20.13 -6.63 -3.01
N LYS A 101 19.58 -5.43 -3.24
CA LYS A 101 20.25 -4.39 -4.04
C LYS A 101 21.53 -3.86 -3.37
N ARG A 102 21.57 -3.78 -2.04
CA ARG A 102 22.78 -3.39 -1.29
C ARG A 102 23.83 -4.50 -1.25
N GLY A 103 23.41 -5.77 -1.22
CA GLY A 103 24.30 -6.93 -1.19
C GLY A 103 24.95 -7.29 -2.53
N HIS A 104 24.39 -6.84 -3.66
CA HIS A 104 24.94 -7.07 -5.01
C HIS A 104 25.94 -5.98 -5.47
N GLY A 105 26.54 -5.25 -4.53
CA GLY A 105 27.50 -4.17 -4.81
C GLY A 105 28.83 -4.30 -4.06
N ALA A 106 29.22 -5.53 -3.67
CA ALA A 106 30.51 -5.83 -3.04
C ALA A 106 31.41 -6.61 -4.01
#